data_AF-A0ABD5RTQ9-F1
#
_entry.id   AF-A0ABD5RTQ9-F1
#
_cell.length_a   1.000
_cell.length_b   1.000
_cell.length_c   1.000
_cell.angle_alpha   90.00
_cell.angle_beta   90.00
_cell.angle_gamma   90.00
#
_symmetry.space_group_name_H-M   'P 1'
#
loop_
_entity.id
_entity.type
_entity.pdbx_description
1 polymer ?
#
loop_
_entity_poly.entity_id
_entity_poly.type
_entity_poly.pdbx_seq_one_letter_code
_entity_poly.pdbx_strand_id
1 'polypeptide(L)'
;MVSPCPDWTDRDGGFERDGVVVAVEPVGVYAGGGLSTTERVDTEDEADAYDVSLWTRTASGERSVTPVTFERALSAWEFAHLLTWYVEDQGFDATREALSTKGGWSPPAVITDEGAEAVFRKLLDDDAVSLDAVLDDDAS
;
A
#
# COMPACT_ATOMS: atom_id res chain seq x y z
N MET A 1 8.95 13.96 -3.15
CA MET A 1 8.84 12.61 -2.57
C MET A 1 8.25 12.81 -1.20
N VAL A 2 7.07 12.22 -0.94
CA VAL A 2 6.38 12.32 0.35
C VAL A 2 7.14 11.45 1.35
N SER A 3 7.40 11.95 2.55
CA SER A 3 7.96 11.15 3.64
C SER A 3 6.84 10.36 4.33
N PRO A 4 7.13 9.25 5.03
CA PRO A 4 6.10 8.61 5.86
C PRO A 4 5.57 9.61 6.90
N CYS A 5 4.34 9.40 7.35
CA CYS A 5 3.72 10.19 8.41
C CYS A 5 4.63 10.19 9.66
N PRO A 6 4.78 11.35 10.34
CA PRO A 6 5.53 11.43 11.59
C PRO A 6 5.12 10.34 12.60
N ASP A 7 6.08 9.95 13.43
CA ASP A 7 5.94 8.93 14.49
C ASP A 7 5.72 7.48 14.00
N TRP A 8 5.72 7.25 12.70
CA TRP A 8 5.86 5.90 12.15
C TRP A 8 7.32 5.45 12.19
N THR A 9 7.56 4.27 12.77
CA THR A 9 8.89 3.69 12.86
C THR A 9 9.23 2.96 11.57
N ASP A 10 10.33 3.35 10.94
CA ASP A 10 10.93 2.64 9.82
C ASP A 10 11.39 1.25 10.27
N ARG A 11 11.01 0.22 9.51
CA ARG A 11 11.40 -1.17 9.71
C ARG A 11 11.83 -1.76 8.38
N ASP A 12 12.60 -2.84 8.47
CA ASP A 12 12.96 -3.61 7.28
C ASP A 12 11.68 -4.09 6.56
N GLY A 13 11.48 -3.58 5.33
CA GLY A 13 10.28 -3.82 4.54
C GLY A 13 9.03 -3.03 4.95
N GLY A 14 9.13 -1.86 5.60
CA GLY A 14 7.98 -0.94 5.73
C GLY A 14 7.97 -0.03 6.97
N PHE A 15 6.77 0.24 7.49
CA PHE A 15 6.52 1.16 8.60
C PHE A 15 5.62 0.57 9.68
N GLU A 16 5.81 0.97 10.94
CA GLU A 16 4.95 0.61 12.08
C GLU A 16 4.48 1.80 12.89
N ARG A 17 3.24 1.70 13.37
CA ARG A 17 2.78 2.47 14.52
C ARG A 17 1.67 1.74 15.25
N ASP A 18 1.75 1.66 16.58
CA ASP A 18 0.69 1.12 17.45
C ASP A 18 0.13 -0.27 17.05
N GLY A 19 0.98 -1.13 16.47
CA GLY A 19 0.60 -2.47 16.00
C GLY A 19 -0.10 -2.49 14.63
N VAL A 20 -0.15 -1.35 13.93
CA VAL A 20 -0.49 -1.24 12.52
C VAL A 20 0.78 -1.19 11.69
N VAL A 21 0.77 -1.90 10.56
CA VAL A 21 1.93 -2.09 9.71
C VAL A 21 1.57 -1.78 8.27
N VAL A 22 2.39 -0.94 7.64
CA VAL A 22 2.42 -0.76 6.18
C VAL A 22 3.67 -1.45 5.68
N ALA A 23 3.54 -2.57 4.98
CA ALA A 23 4.65 -3.38 4.50
C ALA A 23 4.86 -3.19 3.00
N VAL A 24 6.13 -3.19 2.58
CA VAL A 24 6.58 -3.26 1.19
C VAL A 24 7.41 -4.54 1.06
N GLU A 25 6.87 -5.54 0.39
CA GLU A 25 7.45 -6.88 0.33
C GLU A 25 7.88 -7.23 -1.10
N PRO A 26 9.13 -7.65 -1.32
CA PRO A 26 9.55 -8.16 -2.63
C PRO A 26 8.82 -9.47 -2.96
N VAL A 27 8.32 -9.57 -4.18
CA VAL A 27 7.55 -10.72 -4.66
C VAL A 27 7.98 -11.15 -6.06
N GLY A 28 7.89 -12.46 -6.31
CA GLY A 28 7.92 -13.04 -7.65
C GLY A 28 6.52 -13.03 -8.25
N VAL A 29 6.41 -12.77 -9.56
CA VAL A 29 5.11 -12.69 -10.24
C VAL A 29 4.93 -13.87 -11.19
N TYR A 30 3.96 -14.72 -10.88
CA TYR A 30 3.66 -15.92 -11.67
C TYR A 30 2.37 -15.73 -12.47
N ALA A 31 2.50 -15.75 -13.80
CA ALA A 31 1.36 -15.69 -14.71
C ALA A 31 1.03 -17.09 -15.27
N GLY A 32 -0.20 -17.55 -15.10
CA GLY A 32 -0.65 -18.86 -15.58
C GLY A 32 -2.17 -18.93 -15.76
N GLY A 33 -2.62 -19.44 -16.91
CA GLY A 33 -4.05 -19.71 -17.13
C GLY A 33 -4.97 -18.47 -17.13
N GLY A 34 -4.43 -17.27 -17.37
CA GLY A 34 -5.18 -16.02 -17.33
C GLY A 34 -5.30 -15.38 -15.95
N LEU A 35 -4.62 -15.94 -14.94
CA LEU A 35 -4.48 -15.36 -13.61
C LEU A 35 -3.00 -15.06 -13.35
N SER A 36 -2.77 -14.03 -12.54
CA SER A 36 -1.44 -13.74 -11.99
C SER A 36 -1.53 -13.84 -10.48
N THR A 37 -0.52 -14.46 -9.87
CA THR A 37 -0.34 -14.51 -8.41
C THR A 37 1.03 -13.99 -8.05
N THR A 38 1.14 -13.38 -6.87
CA THR A 38 2.42 -13.01 -6.26
C THR A 38 2.79 -14.05 -5.22
N GLU A 39 4.09 -14.33 -5.08
CA GLU A 39 4.62 -15.07 -3.94
C GLU A 39 5.83 -14.32 -3.37
N ARG A 40 5.94 -14.29 -2.04
CA ARG A 40 7.06 -13.66 -1.37
C ARG A 40 8.36 -14.36 -1.75
N VAL A 41 9.38 -13.56 -2.05
CA VAL A 41 10.74 -14.04 -2.30
C VAL A 41 11.65 -13.70 -1.12
N ASP A 42 12.72 -14.47 -0.96
CA ASP A 42 13.65 -14.31 0.16
C ASP A 42 14.65 -13.15 -0.07
N THR A 43 14.84 -12.74 -1.33
CA THR A 43 15.79 -11.68 -1.71
C THR A 43 15.22 -10.72 -2.76
N GLU A 44 15.62 -9.45 -2.71
CA GLU A 44 15.21 -8.44 -3.72
C GLU A 44 15.73 -8.77 -5.13
N ASP A 45 16.86 -9.47 -5.25
CA ASP A 45 17.43 -9.89 -6.55
C ASP A 45 16.54 -10.92 -7.28
N GLU A 46 15.64 -11.59 -6.55
CA GLU A 46 14.67 -12.55 -7.08
C GLU A 46 13.28 -11.91 -7.28
N ALA A 47 13.12 -10.63 -6.93
CA ALA A 47 11.85 -9.94 -6.98
C ALA A 47 11.56 -9.42 -8.39
N ASP A 48 10.38 -9.76 -8.90
CA ASP A 48 9.82 -9.18 -10.13
C ASP A 48 9.04 -7.89 -9.81
N ALA A 49 8.52 -7.78 -8.59
CA ALA A 49 7.67 -6.67 -8.15
C ALA A 49 7.67 -6.54 -6.61
N TYR A 50 6.87 -5.61 -6.11
CA TYR A 50 6.76 -5.25 -4.70
C TYR A 50 5.28 -5.11 -4.31
N ASP A 51 4.82 -5.98 -3.41
CA ASP A 51 3.49 -5.88 -2.82
C ASP A 51 3.50 -4.80 -1.73
N VAL A 52 2.45 -3.97 -1.72
CA VAL A 52 2.22 -3.04 -0.61
C VAL A 52 1.01 -3.52 0.18
N SER A 53 1.20 -3.79 1.47
CA SER A 53 0.20 -4.38 2.35
C SER A 53 -0.04 -3.54 3.60
N LEU A 54 -1.30 -3.43 4.02
CA LEU A 54 -1.70 -2.87 5.31
C LEU A 54 -2.19 -3.99 6.21
N TRP A 55 -1.64 -4.14 7.41
CA TRP A 55 -2.12 -5.14 8.37
C TRP A 55 -2.01 -4.72 9.83
N THR A 56 -2.78 -5.38 10.68
CA THR A 56 -2.68 -5.27 12.14
C THR A 56 -2.97 -6.62 12.80
N ARG A 57 -2.30 -6.89 13.91
CA ARG A 57 -2.53 -8.10 14.71
C ARG A 57 -3.46 -7.78 15.88
N THR A 58 -4.59 -8.46 15.92
CA THR A 58 -5.58 -8.35 17.01
C THR A 58 -5.56 -9.61 17.87
N ALA A 59 -6.24 -9.57 19.02
CA ALA A 59 -6.46 -10.77 19.84
C ALA A 59 -7.18 -11.90 19.07
N SER A 60 -7.96 -11.54 18.05
CA SER A 60 -8.77 -12.45 17.23
C SER A 60 -8.06 -12.97 15.99
N GLY A 61 -6.82 -12.53 15.72
CA GLY A 61 -6.07 -12.85 14.51
C GLY A 61 -5.58 -11.61 13.77
N GLU A 62 -5.05 -11.84 12.57
CA GLU A 62 -4.53 -10.80 11.70
C GLU A 62 -5.63 -10.27 10.78
N ARG A 63 -5.67 -8.95 10.59
CA ARG A 63 -6.50 -8.28 9.59
C ARG A 63 -5.55 -7.64 8.60
N SER A 64 -5.73 -7.89 7.31
CA SER A 64 -4.84 -7.37 6.27
C SER A 64 -5.59 -7.00 4.99
N VAL A 65 -4.94 -6.17 4.17
CA VAL A 65 -5.28 -5.91 2.78
C VAL A 65 -3.99 -5.66 1.99
N THR A 66 -3.89 -6.25 0.81
CA THR A 66 -2.79 -6.00 -0.15
C THR A 66 -3.42 -5.37 -1.39
N PRO A 67 -3.58 -4.03 -1.41
CA PRO A 67 -4.31 -3.35 -2.48
C PRO A 67 -3.66 -3.50 -3.86
N VAL A 68 -2.33 -3.44 -3.93
CA VAL A 68 -1.58 -3.29 -5.18
C VAL A 68 -0.17 -3.88 -5.10
N THR A 69 0.33 -4.20 -6.28
CA THR A 69 1.68 -4.67 -6.55
C THR A 69 2.32 -3.73 -7.56
N PHE A 70 3.53 -3.23 -7.29
CA PHE A 70 4.28 -2.36 -8.20
C PHE A 70 5.51 -3.07 -8.74
N GLU A 71 5.80 -2.93 -10.03
CA GLU A 71 7.07 -3.41 -10.61
C GLU A 71 8.27 -2.70 -9.97
N ARG A 72 8.11 -1.39 -9.69
CA ARG A 72 9.20 -0.54 -9.19
C ARG A 72 9.13 -0.36 -7.69
N ALA A 73 10.23 -0.68 -7.00
CA ALA A 73 10.41 -0.44 -5.57
C ALA A 73 10.08 1.01 -5.17
N LEU A 74 10.56 1.99 -5.96
CA LEU A 74 10.32 3.41 -5.67
C LEU A 74 8.82 3.74 -5.59
N SER A 75 8.02 3.24 -6.53
CA SER A 75 6.57 3.46 -6.52
C SER A 75 5.90 2.78 -5.32
N ALA A 76 6.36 1.58 -4.94
CA ALA A 76 5.85 0.86 -3.77
C ALA A 76 6.10 1.63 -2.47
N TRP A 77 7.32 2.16 -2.29
CA TRP A 77 7.68 2.97 -1.13
C TRP A 77 6.94 4.31 -1.08
N GLU A 78 6.80 5.01 -2.21
CA GLU A 78 6.00 6.23 -2.28
C GLU A 78 4.53 5.95 -1.92
N PHE A 79 3.97 4.83 -2.36
CA PHE A 79 2.62 4.42 -1.99
C PHE A 79 2.51 4.12 -0.50
N ALA A 80 3.51 3.43 0.06
CA ALA A 80 3.57 3.14 1.49
C ALA A 80 3.60 4.43 2.33
N HIS A 81 4.34 5.46 1.91
CA HIS A 81 4.33 6.76 2.59
C HIS A 81 2.94 7.39 2.58
N LEU A 82 2.28 7.47 1.42
CA LEU A 82 0.90 7.98 1.33
C LEU A 82 -0.06 7.19 2.22
N LEU A 83 0.13 5.87 2.28
CA LEU A 83 -0.70 4.99 3.11
C LEU A 83 -0.53 5.26 4.60
N THR A 84 0.68 5.55 5.09
CA THR A 84 0.88 5.90 6.52
C THR A 84 0.09 7.14 6.92
N TRP A 85 0.07 8.16 6.06
CA TRP A 85 -0.69 9.39 6.27
C TRP A 85 -2.20 9.15 6.26
N TYR A 86 -2.69 8.40 5.27
CA TYR A 86 -4.10 8.11 5.16
C TYR A 86 -4.62 7.25 6.32
N VAL A 87 -3.81 6.31 6.81
CA VAL A 87 -4.13 5.52 8.02
C VAL A 87 -4.17 6.39 9.26
N GLU A 88 -3.29 7.38 9.39
CA GLU A 88 -3.30 8.29 10.54
C GLU A 88 -4.60 9.10 10.60
N ASP A 89 -5.06 9.59 9.45
CA ASP A 89 -6.25 10.43 9.37
C ASP A 89 -7.56 9.63 9.49
N GLN A 90 -7.66 8.50 8.77
CA GLN A 90 -8.91 7.73 8.68
C GLN A 90 -9.01 6.59 9.70
N GLY A 91 -7.86 6.12 10.20
CA GLY A 91 -7.76 4.92 11.02
C GLY A 91 -7.76 3.62 10.20
N PHE A 92 -7.15 2.58 10.80
CA PHE A 92 -6.91 1.29 10.14
C PHE A 92 -8.16 0.67 9.48
N ASP A 93 -9.28 0.59 10.20
CA ASP A 93 -10.46 -0.15 9.71
C ASP A 93 -11.11 0.55 8.51
N ALA A 94 -11.20 1.88 8.52
CA ALA A 94 -11.71 2.67 7.40
C ALA A 94 -10.79 2.59 6.18
N THR A 95 -9.47 2.74 6.39
CA THR A 95 -8.49 2.57 5.31
C THR A 95 -8.55 1.18 4.70
N ARG A 96 -8.60 0.13 5.51
CA ARG A 96 -8.68 -1.25 5.04
C ARG A 96 -9.94 -1.49 4.23
N GLU A 97 -11.08 -0.96 4.67
CA GLU A 97 -12.35 -1.04 3.95
C GLU A 97 -12.23 -0.36 2.59
N ALA A 98 -11.81 0.91 2.54
CA ALA A 98 -11.63 1.67 1.30
C ALA A 98 -10.73 0.94 0.29
N LEU A 99 -9.60 0.38 0.74
CA LEU A 99 -8.67 -0.38 -0.11
C LEU A 99 -9.19 -1.76 -0.53
N SER A 100 -10.15 -2.32 0.21
CA SER A 100 -10.76 -3.63 -0.10
C SER A 100 -11.93 -3.48 -1.07
N THR A 101 -12.74 -2.43 -0.92
CA THR A 101 -13.79 -2.06 -1.86
C THR A 101 -13.17 -1.26 -3.00
N LYS A 102 -12.50 -1.97 -3.91
CA LYS A 102 -11.99 -1.40 -5.17
C LYS A 102 -13.12 -0.61 -5.84
N GLY A 103 -13.06 0.72 -5.79
CA GLY A 103 -14.06 1.63 -6.36
C GLY A 103 -14.12 1.47 -7.87
N GLY A 104 -14.85 0.46 -8.35
CA GLY A 104 -15.02 0.10 -9.76
C GLY A 104 -13.75 -0.32 -10.52
N TRP A 105 -12.56 0.07 -10.07
CA TRP A 105 -11.29 -0.12 -10.74
C TRP A 105 -10.60 -1.39 -10.26
N SER A 106 -10.42 -2.33 -11.18
CA SER A 106 -9.54 -3.48 -10.95
C SER A 106 -8.14 -3.13 -11.45
N PRO A 107 -7.15 -2.91 -10.57
CA PRO A 107 -5.78 -2.72 -11.01
C PRO A 107 -5.30 -3.96 -11.76
N PRO A 108 -4.36 -3.81 -12.72
CA PRO A 108 -3.66 -4.94 -13.29
C PRO A 108 -2.89 -5.69 -12.18
N ALA A 109 -2.45 -6.90 -12.49
CA ALA A 109 -1.69 -7.72 -11.54
C ALA A 109 -0.41 -7.03 -11.03
N VAL A 110 0.22 -6.21 -11.87
CA VAL A 110 1.39 -5.40 -11.52
C VAL A 110 1.22 -4.03 -12.16
N ILE A 111 1.43 -2.97 -11.39
CA ILE A 111 1.50 -1.60 -11.91
C ILE A 111 2.92 -1.32 -12.43
N THR A 112 3.04 -0.99 -13.71
CA THR A 112 4.33 -0.69 -14.37
C THR A 112 4.48 0.79 -14.75
N ASP A 113 3.36 1.46 -15.09
CA ASP A 113 3.38 2.73 -15.83
C ASP A 113 2.81 3.92 -15.04
N GLU A 114 2.32 3.68 -13.82
CA GLU A 114 1.65 4.69 -13.01
C GLU A 114 2.41 4.96 -11.70
N GLY A 115 2.46 6.24 -11.33
CA GLY A 115 3.03 6.67 -10.05
C GLY A 115 2.11 6.34 -8.88
N ALA A 116 2.70 6.22 -7.69
CA ALA A 116 2.03 5.84 -6.45
C ALA A 116 0.75 6.64 -6.17
N GLU A 117 0.82 7.97 -6.25
CA GLU A 117 -0.29 8.88 -5.94
C GLU A 117 -1.48 8.70 -6.89
N ALA A 118 -1.22 8.50 -8.19
CA ALA A 118 -2.28 8.26 -9.17
C ALA A 118 -2.99 6.93 -8.90
N VAL A 119 -2.24 5.88 -8.56
CA VAL A 119 -2.80 4.58 -8.16
C VAL A 119 -3.60 4.70 -6.87
N PHE A 120 -3.08 5.42 -5.87
CA PHE A 120 -3.74 5.63 -4.59
C PHE A 120 -5.09 6.32 -4.77
N ARG A 121 -5.15 7.39 -5.57
CA ARG A 121 -6.42 8.06 -5.90
C ARG A 121 -7.42 7.14 -6.61
N LYS A 122 -6.97 6.33 -7.57
CA LYS A 122 -7.86 5.40 -8.27
C LYS A 122 -8.40 4.28 -7.38
N LEU A 123 -7.67 3.88 -6.35
CA LEU A 123 -8.16 2.91 -5.36
C LEU A 123 -9.24 3.51 -4.48
N LEU A 124 -9.08 4.78 -4.09
CA LEU A 124 -10.01 5.50 -3.22
C LEU A 124 -11.24 6.05 -3.95
N ASP A 125 -11.18 6.23 -5.27
CA ASP A 125 -12.28 6.76 -6.10
C ASP A 125 -12.84 8.09 -5.52
N ASP A 126 -14.12 8.12 -5.12
CA ASP A 126 -14.77 9.30 -4.52
C ASP A 126 -14.13 9.75 -3.18
N ASP A 127 -13.41 8.87 -2.48
CA ASP A 127 -12.68 9.19 -1.23
C ASP A 127 -11.32 9.86 -1.48
N ALA A 128 -10.96 10.12 -2.75
CA ALA A 128 -9.71 10.82 -3.09
C ALA A 128 -9.64 12.26 -2.55
N VAL A 129 -10.78 12.89 -2.25
CA VAL A 129 -10.82 14.22 -1.60
C VAL A 129 -10.16 14.20 -0.22
N SER A 130 -10.27 13.07 0.49
CA SER A 130 -9.62 12.90 1.80
C SER A 130 -8.10 12.85 1.66
N LEU A 131 -7.56 12.37 0.53
CA LEU A 131 -6.11 12.36 0.31
C LEU A 131 -5.53 13.77 0.17
N ASP A 132 -6.21 14.66 -0.54
CA ASP A 132 -5.73 16.04 -0.72
C ASP A 132 -5.73 16.78 0.62
N ALA A 133 -6.74 16.58 1.46
CA ALA A 133 -6.79 17.15 2.82
C ALA A 133 -5.63 16.64 3.71
N VAL A 134 -5.29 15.36 3.59
CA VAL A 134 -4.19 14.73 4.31
C VAL A 134 -2.83 15.29 3.88
N LEU A 135 -2.63 15.56 2.60
CA LEU A 135 -1.36 16.07 2.08
C LEU A 135 -1.19 17.60 2.28
N ASP A 136 -2.29 18.36 2.32
CA ASP A 136 -2.25 19.82 2.51
C ASP A 136 -1.97 20.23 3.97
N ASP A 137 -2.32 19.42 4.97
CA ASP A 137 -2.07 19.72 6.40
C ASP A 137 -0.58 19.57 6.80
N ASP A 138 0.20 18.75 6.08
CA ASP A 138 1.67 18.60 6.27
C ASP A 138 2.48 19.75 5.66
N ALA A 139 1.92 20.48 4.68
CA ALA A 139 2.60 21.59 4.01
C ALA A 139 2.54 22.92 4.79
N SER A 140 1.90 22.95 5.97
CA SER A 140 1.57 24.16 6.74
C SER A 140 2.43 24.38 7.99
#